data_AF-A0A961PX32-F1
#
_entry.id   AF-A0A961PX32-F1
#
_cell.length_a   1.000
_cell.length_b   1.000
_cell.length_c   1.000
_cell.angle_alpha   90.00
_cell.angle_beta   90.00
_cell.angle_gamma   90.00
#
_symmetry.space_group_name_H-M   'P 1'
#
loop_
_entity.id
_entity.type
_entity.pdbx_description
1 polymer ?
#
loop_
_entity_poly.entity_id
_entity_poly.type
_entity_poly.pdbx_seq_one_letter_code
_entity_poly.pdbx_strand_id
1 'polypeptide(L)'
;LDNIIQPFDFDTEGTAIVTGIRVDSSGDPVINWQRSGAGTLVAASEIGAPGEVAALPAALTATEGETIIVSEVFYDFEPIFGLSASPGVFRKVAYVKPRLGTLETLLP
;
A
#
# COMPACT_ATOMS: atom_id res chain seq x y z
N LEU A 1 -13.65 3.44 -5.46
CA LEU A 1 -13.34 2.08 -4.97
C LEU A 1 -14.62 1.26 -4.86
N ASP A 2 -15.72 1.92 -4.53
CA ASP A 2 -17.05 1.38 -4.25
C ASP A 2 -17.56 0.38 -5.29
N ASN A 3 -17.46 0.67 -6.60
CA ASN A 3 -17.94 -0.25 -7.64
C ASN A 3 -17.20 -1.60 -7.72
N ILE A 4 -15.96 -1.69 -7.22
CA ILE A 4 -15.15 -2.91 -7.27
C ILE A 4 -15.52 -3.87 -6.13
N ILE A 5 -15.99 -3.31 -5.02
CA ILE A 5 -16.31 -4.05 -3.79
C ILE A 5 -17.81 -4.14 -3.56
N GLN A 6 -18.67 -3.70 -4.49
CA GLN A 6 -20.10 -3.87 -4.32
C GLN A 6 -20.46 -5.36 -4.10
N PRO A 7 -21.43 -5.64 -3.22
CA PRO A 7 -22.36 -4.73 -2.54
C PRO A 7 -21.86 -4.15 -1.20
N PHE A 8 -20.59 -4.29 -0.90
CA PHE A 8 -20.07 -4.08 0.45
C PHE A 8 -19.69 -2.64 0.75
N ASP A 9 -19.85 -2.26 2.01
CA ASP A 9 -19.56 -0.90 2.48
C ASP A 9 -18.10 -0.76 2.90
N PHE A 10 -17.32 0.00 2.13
CA PHE A 10 -15.91 0.24 2.44
C PHE A 10 -15.72 0.95 3.80
N ASP A 11 -16.68 1.78 4.21
CA ASP A 11 -16.52 2.57 5.43
C ASP A 11 -16.41 1.66 6.66
N THR A 12 -17.10 0.51 6.66
CA THR A 12 -17.08 -0.45 7.77
C THR A 12 -16.20 -1.66 7.51
N GLU A 13 -16.13 -2.12 6.26
CA GLU A 13 -15.46 -3.37 5.86
C GLU A 13 -14.11 -3.15 5.16
N GLY A 14 -13.67 -1.89 5.07
CA GLY A 14 -12.42 -1.52 4.43
C GLY A 14 -11.51 -0.69 5.32
N THR A 15 -10.23 -0.66 4.95
CA THR A 15 -9.27 0.33 5.44
C THR A 15 -8.15 0.51 4.41
N ALA A 16 -7.61 1.71 4.32
CA ALA A 16 -6.43 2.00 3.52
C ALA A 16 -5.28 2.36 4.45
N ILE A 17 -4.11 1.80 4.19
CA ILE A 17 -2.86 2.13 4.87
C ILE A 17 -1.89 2.71 3.83
N VAL A 18 -1.37 3.90 4.12
CA VAL A 18 -0.31 4.54 3.32
C VAL A 18 0.95 4.58 4.15
N THR A 19 2.02 4.05 3.58
CA THR A 19 3.33 3.91 4.20
C THR A 19 4.36 4.71 3.41
N GLY A 20 5.07 5.60 4.09
CA GLY A 20 6.20 6.34 3.55
C GLY A 20 7.53 5.71 3.99
N ILE A 21 8.34 5.32 3.03
CA ILE A 21 9.61 4.63 3.24
C ILE A 21 10.73 5.53 2.73
N ARG A 22 11.81 5.63 3.52
CA ARG A 22 13.06 6.26 3.11
C ARG A 22 14.15 5.20 3.05
N VAL A 23 15.14 5.40 2.19
CA VAL A 23 16.38 4.60 2.25
C VAL A 23 17.38 5.33 3.14
N ASP A 24 17.90 4.66 4.16
CA ASP A 24 18.90 5.24 5.05
C ASP A 24 20.32 5.16 4.48
N SER A 25 21.31 5.66 5.25
CA SER A 25 22.72 5.69 4.83
C SER A 25 23.38 4.31 4.72
N SER A 26 22.76 3.28 5.28
CA SER A 26 23.20 1.89 5.12
C SER A 26 22.60 1.24 3.87
N GLY A 27 21.68 1.93 3.19
CA GLY A 27 20.93 1.41 2.06
C GLY A 27 19.66 0.64 2.45
N ASP A 28 19.28 0.66 3.74
CA ASP A 28 18.10 -0.08 4.21
C ASP A 28 16.82 0.74 3.96
N PRO A 29 15.76 0.13 3.37
CA PRO A 29 14.47 0.79 3.21
C PRO A 29 13.74 0.78 4.56
N VAL A 30 13.74 1.90 5.28
CA VAL A 30 13.13 2.05 6.61
C VAL A 30 11.79 2.77 6.52
N ILE A 31 10.79 2.25 7.23
CA ILE A 31 9.47 2.89 7.32
C ILE A 31 9.59 4.16 8.16
N ASN A 32 9.38 5.31 7.53
CA ASN A 32 9.47 6.62 8.18
C ASN A 32 8.15 7.00 8.85
N TRP A 33 7.03 6.77 8.17
CA TRP A 33 5.70 7.05 8.70
C TRP A 33 4.67 6.12 8.07
N GLN A 34 3.56 5.96 8.79
CA GLN A 34 2.40 5.21 8.32
C GLN A 34 1.12 5.93 8.77
N ARG A 35 0.08 5.86 7.94
CA ARG A 35 -1.24 6.41 8.22
C ARG A 35 -2.29 5.41 7.75
N SER A 36 -3.31 5.17 8.56
CA SER A 36 -4.49 4.38 8.19
C SER A 36 -5.73 5.26 8.16
N GLY A 37 -6.74 4.86 7.39
CA GLY A 37 -8.03 5.56 7.30
C GLY A 37 -8.91 5.06 6.17
N ALA A 38 -9.85 5.91 5.74
CA ALA A 38 -10.85 5.64 4.70
C ALA A 38 -11.89 4.53 5.03
N GLY A 39 -11.78 3.89 6.20
CA GLY A 39 -12.77 2.97 6.75
C GLY A 39 -12.35 2.51 8.15
N THR A 40 -13.14 1.65 8.78
CA THR A 40 -12.95 1.23 10.17
C THR A 40 -12.40 -0.18 10.34
N LEU A 41 -12.14 -0.92 9.26
CA LEU A 41 -11.53 -2.26 9.36
C LEU A 41 -10.17 -2.15 10.04
N VAL A 42 -9.90 -3.04 11.00
CA VAL A 42 -8.60 -3.13 11.66
C VAL A 42 -7.72 -4.11 10.88
N ALA A 43 -6.70 -3.58 10.22
CA ALA A 43 -5.68 -4.37 9.53
C ALA A 43 -4.28 -3.85 9.87
N ALA A 44 -3.29 -4.74 9.87
CA ALA A 44 -1.88 -4.39 9.97
C ALA A 44 -1.26 -4.34 8.57
N SER A 45 -0.35 -3.39 8.34
CA SER A 45 0.42 -3.34 7.10
C SER A 45 1.29 -4.59 6.95
N GLU A 46 1.31 -5.18 5.75
CA GLU A 46 2.25 -6.26 5.43
C GLU A 46 3.64 -5.72 5.07
N ILE A 47 3.80 -4.40 4.99
CA ILE A 47 5.09 -3.74 4.76
C ILE A 47 5.89 -3.62 6.06
N GLY A 48 5.21 -3.58 7.22
CA GLY A 48 5.81 -3.44 8.55
C GLY A 48 5.30 -2.22 9.32
N ALA A 49 5.97 -1.90 10.42
CA ALA A 49 5.65 -0.75 11.29
C ALA A 49 6.69 0.39 11.20
N PRO A 50 6.31 1.63 11.56
CA PRO A 50 7.26 2.75 11.61
C PRO A 50 8.52 2.44 12.43
N GLY A 51 9.69 2.71 11.86
CA GLY A 51 11.01 2.41 12.42
C GLY A 51 11.60 1.06 12.00
N GLU A 52 10.82 0.16 11.42
CA GLU A 52 11.29 -1.14 10.93
C GLU A 52 11.81 -1.07 9.49
N VAL A 53 12.61 -2.07 9.10
CA VAL A 53 12.97 -2.31 7.70
C VAL A 53 11.74 -2.82 6.95
N ALA A 54 11.37 -2.13 5.88
CA ALA A 54 10.19 -2.41 5.09
C ALA A 54 10.32 -3.73 4.31
N ALA A 55 9.27 -4.57 4.38
CA ALA A 55 9.13 -5.75 3.54
C ALA A 55 8.70 -5.34 2.12
N LEU A 56 9.66 -5.13 1.23
CA LEU A 56 9.44 -4.75 -0.16
C LEU A 56 9.68 -5.93 -1.12
N PRO A 57 9.02 -5.96 -2.29
CA PRO A 57 9.36 -6.90 -3.34
C PRO A 57 10.85 -6.78 -3.71
N ALA A 58 11.56 -7.90 -3.85
CA ALA A 58 13.00 -7.89 -4.13
C ALA A 58 13.40 -7.13 -5.40
N ALA A 59 12.48 -7.00 -6.37
CA ALA A 59 12.70 -6.25 -7.60
C ALA A 59 12.51 -4.72 -7.44
N LEU A 60 11.93 -4.25 -6.32
CA LEU A 60 11.74 -2.84 -6.04
C LEU A 60 12.94 -2.30 -5.27
N THR A 61 13.82 -1.61 -5.99
CA THR A 61 15.03 -1.02 -5.41
C THR A 61 14.95 0.50 -5.34
N ALA A 62 15.50 1.05 -4.27
CA ALA A 62 15.72 2.47 -4.08
C ALA A 62 17.10 2.68 -3.45
N THR A 63 17.73 3.80 -3.76
CA THR A 63 19.02 4.22 -3.20
C THR A 63 18.83 5.27 -2.12
N GLU A 64 19.88 5.53 -1.35
CA GLU A 64 19.89 6.61 -0.36
C GLU A 64 19.35 7.93 -0.96
N GLY A 65 18.49 8.61 -0.20
CA GLY A 65 17.83 9.85 -0.62
C GLY A 65 16.57 9.66 -1.46
N GLU A 66 16.29 8.46 -1.97
CA GLU A 66 15.02 8.15 -2.62
C GLU A 66 13.95 7.75 -1.60
N THR A 67 12.69 7.88 -2.04
CA THR A 67 11.52 7.50 -1.23
C THR A 67 10.64 6.52 -1.98
N ILE A 68 9.93 5.69 -1.22
CA ILE A 68 8.90 4.81 -1.74
C ILE A 68 7.62 5.10 -0.95
N ILE A 69 6.51 5.26 -1.66
CA ILE A 69 5.17 5.32 -1.10
C ILE A 69 4.48 4.01 -1.43
N VAL A 70 3.99 3.33 -0.40
CA VAL A 70 3.19 2.12 -0.55
C VAL A 70 1.77 2.40 -0.08
N SER A 71 0.80 2.02 -0.90
CA SER A 71 -0.61 2.07 -0.55
C SER A 71 -1.14 0.66 -0.49
N GLU A 72 -1.71 0.29 0.65
CA GLU A 72 -2.39 -0.98 0.88
C GLU A 72 -3.87 -0.68 1.13
N VAL A 73 -4.74 -1.41 0.44
CA VAL A 73 -6.17 -1.39 0.67
C VAL A 73 -6.57 -2.78 1.13
N PHE A 74 -7.14 -2.85 2.31
CA PHE A 74 -7.70 -4.06 2.89
C PHE A 74 -9.21 -3.99 2.81
N TYR A 75 -9.84 -5.12 2.51
CA TYR A 75 -11.28 -5.23 2.44
C TYR A 75 -11.71 -6.63 2.88
N ASP A 76 -12.67 -6.72 3.80
CA ASP A 76 -13.19 -7.99 4.33
C ASP A 76 -14.36 -8.49 3.47
N PHE A 77 -14.09 -9.47 2.61
CA PHE A 77 -15.04 -9.95 1.61
C PHE A 77 -15.84 -11.15 2.12
N GLU A 78 -17.17 -11.06 2.05
CA GLU A 78 -18.08 -12.17 2.33
C GLU A 78 -18.85 -12.56 1.05
N PRO A 79 -18.65 -13.76 0.47
CA PRO A 79 -19.31 -14.12 -0.79
C PRO A 79 -20.84 -14.15 -0.67
N ILE A 80 -21.52 -13.55 -1.64
CA ILE A 80 -22.97 -13.77 -1.81
C ILE A 80 -23.19 -15.14 -2.45
N PHE A 81 -24.27 -15.82 -2.06
CA PHE A 81 -24.69 -17.11 -2.60
C PHE A 81 -24.46 -17.24 -4.12
N GLY A 82 -23.65 -18.23 -4.51
CA GLY A 82 -23.35 -18.55 -5.92
C GLY A 82 -21.95 -18.15 -6.40
N LEU A 83 -21.19 -17.41 -5.60
CA LEU A 83 -19.77 -17.15 -5.86
C LEU A 83 -18.89 -18.14 -5.10
N SER A 84 -18.00 -18.84 -5.81
CA SER A 84 -17.09 -19.86 -5.25
C SER A 84 -15.85 -19.30 -4.55
N ALA A 85 -15.82 -17.99 -4.24
CA ALA A 85 -14.71 -17.39 -3.53
C ALA A 85 -14.80 -17.73 -2.03
N SER A 86 -13.65 -17.88 -1.37
CA SER A 86 -13.63 -18.04 0.08
C SER A 86 -13.77 -16.67 0.75
N PRO A 87 -14.55 -16.54 1.84
CA PRO A 87 -14.58 -15.33 2.63
C PRO A 87 -13.22 -15.00 3.23
N GLY A 88 -12.96 -13.71 3.44
CA GLY A 88 -11.79 -13.23 4.17
C GLY A 88 -11.29 -11.86 3.74
N VAL A 89 -10.23 -11.42 4.41
CA VAL A 89 -9.59 -10.13 4.14
C VAL A 89 -8.69 -10.22 2.93
N PHE A 90 -9.01 -9.45 1.90
CA PHE A 90 -8.19 -9.28 0.71
C PHE A 90 -7.37 -8.01 0.82
N ARG A 91 -6.14 -8.09 0.31
CA ARG A 91 -5.22 -6.96 0.23
C ARG A 91 -4.92 -6.62 -1.22
N LYS A 92 -5.01 -5.34 -1.54
CA LYS A 92 -4.49 -4.77 -2.79
C LYS A 92 -3.36 -3.80 -2.45
N VAL A 93 -2.21 -3.95 -3.10
CA VAL A 93 -1.04 -3.11 -2.86
C VAL A 93 -0.59 -2.42 -4.14
N ALA A 94 -0.15 -1.17 -4.00
CA ALA A 94 0.53 -0.41 -5.03
C ALA A 94 1.82 0.21 -4.47
N TYR A 95 2.88 0.20 -5.27
CA TYR A 95 4.17 0.77 -4.93
C TYR A 95 4.48 1.92 -5.89
N VAL A 96 4.84 3.07 -5.35
CA VAL A 96 5.23 4.25 -6.12
C VAL A 96 6.58 4.74 -5.63
N LYS A 97 7.49 4.97 -6.58
CA LYS A 97 8.78 5.62 -6.34
C LYS A 97 8.71 7.01 -6.98
N PRO A 98 8.46 8.09 -6.21
CA PRO A 98 8.39 9.44 -6.76
C PRO A 98 9.71 9.77 -7.46
N ARG A 99 9.63 10.21 -8.72
CA ARG A 99 10.81 10.65 -9.46
C ARG A 99 11.18 12.06 -9.00
N LEU A 100 12.37 12.22 -8.46
CA LEU A 100 13.03 13.51 -8.30
C LEU A 100 13.85 13.78 -9.57
N GLY A 101 13.19 14.33 -10.60
CA GLY A 101 13.84 14.71 -11.85
C GLY A 101 12.93 15.60 -12.68
N THR A 102 13.51 16.57 -13.40
CA THR A 102 12.78 17.42 -14.35
C THR A 102 12.23 16.55 -15.48
N LEU A 103 10.97 16.76 -15.89
CA LEU A 103 10.52 16.31 -17.20
C LEU A 103 11.42 16.99 -18.23
N GLU A 104 12.45 16.31 -18.71
CA GLU A 104 13.15 16.81 -19.90
C GLU A 104 12.20 16.64 -21.08
N THR A 105 11.91 17.79 -21.69
CA THR A 105 11.07 17.98 -22.87
C THR A 105 11.30 16.87 -23.88
N LEU A 106 10.23 16.22 -24.34
CA LEU A 106 10.29 15.36 -25.51
C LEU A 106 10.80 16.22 -26.68
N LEU A 107 12.05 15.99 -27.09
CA LEU A 107 12.52 16.59 -28.33
C LEU A 107 11.71 15.95 -29.48
N PRO A 108 11.22 16.78 -30.42
CA PRO A 108 10.31 16.36 -31.49
C PRO A 108 10.90 15.29 -32.39
#